data_AF-A0A7V1FUW4-F1
#
_entry.id   AF-A0A7V1FUW4-F1
#
_cell.length_a   1.000
_cell.length_b   1.000
_cell.length_c   1.000
_cell.angle_alpha   90.00
_cell.angle_beta   90.00
_cell.angle_gamma   90.00
#
_symmetry.space_group_name_H-M   'P 1'
#
loop_
_entity.id
_entity.type
_entity.pdbx_description
1 polymer ?
#
loop_
_entity_poly.entity_id
_entity_poly.type
_entity_poly.pdbx_seq_one_letter_code
_entity_poly.pdbx_strand_id
1 'polypeptide(L)'
;GGPDGGMVRDNLTGLVWTRDAEPAGFPLSWQESIDFIERMNAEKALGCSDWRLPNRRELRSLISHQEKNPALPAGHPFRNVVLAWYWTSSTAAVNCAYAWYVHMEGARTFYGGKSQYFMLWPVRGEGNGLLPATGQVRCFDHAGGEITCLGTGQDGEHRRGRLWPEPRFQLAGDTVIDWLTGLGWMRVADSAGGPVTWEEALYQVAGLNPAGAVAGGGWRLPNINELESLVDLGRHSPALPANHPFGDVRDGYWSSTTSMYEPDWAWALYLTKGAVGIGRKQGAYFSAWAVRDI
;
A
#
# COMPACT_ATOMS: atom_id res chain seq x y z
N GLY A 1 -0.33 15.92 -36.32
CA GLY A 1 -0.46 15.24 -35.02
C GLY A 1 0.90 15.22 -34.37
N GLY A 2 1.07 15.95 -33.26
CA GLY A 2 2.28 15.86 -32.42
C GLY A 2 2.12 14.77 -31.36
N PRO A 3 3.23 14.30 -30.75
CA PRO A 3 3.27 13.12 -29.89
C PRO A 3 2.80 13.45 -28.47
N ASP A 4 1.51 13.71 -28.27
CA ASP A 4 0.95 13.73 -26.91
C ASP A 4 0.74 12.30 -26.44
N GLY A 5 1.86 11.68 -26.03
CA GLY A 5 1.96 10.28 -25.63
C GLY A 5 0.86 9.90 -24.63
N GLY A 6 0.07 8.87 -24.97
CA GLY A 6 -0.98 8.33 -24.11
C GLY A 6 -0.47 7.61 -22.86
N MET A 7 0.80 7.78 -22.52
CA MET A 7 1.50 7.13 -21.42
C MET A 7 2.28 8.15 -20.58
N VAL A 8 2.38 7.89 -19.28
CA VAL A 8 3.13 8.69 -18.31
C VAL A 8 4.17 7.80 -17.64
N ARG A 9 5.43 8.22 -17.66
CA ARG A 9 6.49 7.57 -16.88
C ARG A 9 6.50 8.15 -15.47
N ASP A 10 6.32 7.28 -14.48
CA ASP A 10 6.59 7.61 -13.09
C ASP A 10 8.11 7.53 -12.85
N ASN A 11 8.74 8.69 -12.61
CA ASN A 11 10.18 8.75 -12.37
C ASN A 11 10.59 8.22 -10.98
N LEU A 12 9.66 8.12 -10.03
CA LEU A 12 9.92 7.57 -8.70
C LEU A 12 10.14 6.05 -8.79
N THR A 13 9.22 5.35 -9.46
CA THR A 13 9.22 3.88 -9.53
C THR A 13 9.77 3.32 -10.83
N GLY A 14 9.90 4.15 -11.88
CA GLY A 14 10.22 3.71 -13.23
C GLY A 14 9.07 3.03 -13.97
N LEU A 15 7.90 2.89 -13.35
CA LEU A 15 6.70 2.33 -13.98
C LEU A 15 6.13 3.28 -15.03
N VAL A 16 5.36 2.72 -15.98
CA VAL A 16 4.66 3.49 -17.00
C VAL A 16 3.17 3.22 -16.88
N TRP A 17 2.40 4.31 -16.86
CA TRP A 17 0.96 4.31 -16.64
C TRP A 17 0.26 4.83 -17.89
N THR A 18 -1.00 4.45 -18.11
CA THR A 18 -1.83 5.20 -19.05
C THR A 18 -1.98 6.63 -18.57
N ARG A 19 -1.88 7.60 -19.49
CA ARG A 19 -2.13 9.01 -19.17
C ARG A 19 -3.58 9.25 -18.79
N ASP A 20 -4.46 8.49 -19.42
CA ASP A 20 -5.89 8.41 -19.10
C ASP A 20 -6.12 7.50 -17.90
N ALA A 21 -6.66 8.04 -16.81
CA ALA A 21 -7.00 7.29 -15.60
C ALA A 21 -8.41 6.66 -15.69
N GLU A 22 -9.12 6.80 -16.80
CA GLU A 22 -10.43 6.16 -17.02
C GLU A 22 -10.49 5.51 -18.41
N PRO A 23 -9.58 4.58 -18.76
CA PRO A 23 -9.50 4.05 -20.11
C PRO A 23 -10.73 3.22 -20.53
N ALA A 24 -11.47 2.67 -19.57
CA ALA A 24 -12.72 1.94 -19.84
C ALA A 24 -13.95 2.86 -19.98
N GLY A 25 -13.87 4.10 -19.49
CA GLY A 25 -14.98 5.07 -19.48
C GLY A 25 -16.12 4.78 -18.50
N PHE A 26 -16.06 3.68 -17.75
CA PHE A 26 -17.00 3.32 -16.69
C PHE A 26 -16.38 2.30 -15.73
N PRO A 27 -16.88 2.17 -14.49
CA PRO A 27 -16.35 1.21 -13.53
C PRO A 27 -16.73 -0.22 -13.93
N LEU A 28 -15.81 -1.15 -13.67
CA LEU A 28 -15.91 -2.57 -14.02
C LEU A 28 -15.82 -3.43 -12.77
N SER A 29 -16.37 -4.65 -12.83
CA SER A 29 -16.03 -5.66 -11.85
C SER A 29 -14.55 -5.99 -11.88
N TRP A 30 -14.07 -6.67 -10.84
CA TRP A 30 -12.64 -6.97 -10.73
C TRP A 30 -12.18 -7.88 -11.87
N GLN A 31 -12.97 -8.90 -12.23
CA GLN A 31 -12.66 -9.79 -13.35
C GLN A 31 -12.75 -9.06 -14.70
N GLU A 32 -13.81 -8.27 -14.92
CA GLU A 32 -13.92 -7.47 -16.16
C GLU A 32 -12.75 -6.48 -16.32
N SER A 33 -12.17 -6.01 -15.21
CA SER A 33 -10.98 -5.15 -15.24
C SER A 33 -9.73 -5.90 -15.72
N ILE A 34 -9.58 -7.17 -15.34
CA ILE A 34 -8.49 -8.03 -15.82
C ILE A 34 -8.71 -8.36 -17.30
N ASP A 35 -9.93 -8.74 -17.69
CA ASP A 35 -10.29 -9.04 -19.08
C ASP A 35 -10.09 -7.80 -19.99
N PHE A 36 -10.37 -6.60 -19.47
CA PHE A 36 -10.09 -5.34 -20.16
C PHE A 36 -8.60 -5.17 -20.48
N ILE A 37 -7.73 -5.48 -19.52
CA ILE A 37 -6.27 -5.41 -19.68
C ILE A 37 -5.78 -6.46 -20.68
N GLU A 38 -6.33 -7.67 -20.65
CA GLU A 38 -5.99 -8.71 -21.64
C GLU A 38 -6.32 -8.25 -23.06
N ARG A 39 -7.49 -7.63 -23.26
CA ARG A 39 -7.86 -7.01 -24.53
C ARG A 39 -6.91 -5.89 -24.93
N MET A 40 -6.54 -5.00 -24.00
CA MET A 40 -5.53 -3.96 -24.27
C MET A 40 -4.22 -4.56 -24.78
N ASN A 41 -3.78 -5.69 -24.21
CA ASN A 41 -2.57 -6.37 -24.62
C ASN A 41 -2.70 -7.03 -25.99
N ALA A 42 -3.83 -7.68 -26.27
CA ALA A 42 -4.11 -8.30 -27.58
C ALA A 42 -4.16 -7.26 -28.71
N GLU A 43 -4.74 -6.10 -28.44
CA GLU A 43 -4.87 -4.99 -29.40
C GLU A 43 -3.60 -4.13 -29.51
N LYS A 44 -2.56 -4.44 -28.72
CA LYS A 44 -1.35 -3.62 -28.59
C LYS A 44 -1.68 -2.15 -28.28
N ALA A 45 -2.60 -1.92 -27.36
CA ALA A 45 -3.04 -0.58 -26.97
C ALA A 45 -1.83 0.30 -26.61
N LEU A 46 -1.79 1.51 -27.18
CA LEU A 46 -0.67 2.45 -27.06
C LEU A 46 0.69 1.86 -27.51
N GLY A 47 0.66 0.88 -28.43
CA GLY A 47 1.84 0.19 -28.95
C GLY A 47 2.46 -0.83 -28.00
N CYS A 48 1.80 -1.20 -26.91
CA CYS A 48 2.34 -2.05 -25.84
C CYS A 48 1.44 -3.27 -25.59
N SER A 49 2.01 -4.37 -25.10
CA SER A 49 1.31 -5.64 -24.86
C SER A 49 1.63 -6.28 -23.50
N ASP A 50 2.11 -5.48 -22.56
CA ASP A 50 2.55 -5.84 -21.20
C ASP A 50 1.85 -5.00 -20.13
N TRP A 51 0.63 -4.51 -20.43
CA TRP A 51 -0.25 -3.88 -19.46
C TRP A 51 -0.72 -4.89 -18.42
N ARG A 52 -0.88 -4.43 -17.17
CA ARG A 52 -1.48 -5.17 -16.06
C ARG A 52 -2.36 -4.23 -15.23
N LEU A 53 -3.25 -4.82 -14.45
CA LEU A 53 -3.83 -4.12 -13.30
C LEU A 53 -2.75 -3.98 -12.20
N PRO A 54 -2.50 -2.79 -11.65
CA PRO A 54 -1.44 -2.56 -10.67
C PRO A 54 -1.71 -3.37 -9.42
N ASN A 55 -0.67 -3.90 -8.79
CA ASN A 55 -0.84 -4.39 -7.43
C ASN A 55 -1.01 -3.20 -6.47
N ARG A 56 -1.37 -3.48 -5.20
CA ARG A 56 -1.61 -2.44 -4.21
C ARG A 56 -0.45 -1.45 -4.05
N ARG A 57 0.80 -1.94 -4.09
CA ARG A 57 1.97 -1.08 -3.87
C ARG A 57 2.25 -0.17 -5.07
N GLU A 58 2.04 -0.70 -6.27
CA GLU A 58 2.13 0.07 -7.52
C GLU A 58 1.09 1.20 -7.55
N LEU A 59 -0.19 0.92 -7.25
CA LEU A 59 -1.20 1.98 -7.27
C LEU A 59 -0.97 3.03 -6.18
N ARG A 60 -0.55 2.60 -4.99
CA ARG A 60 -0.24 3.51 -3.89
C ARG A 60 0.99 4.38 -4.14
N SER A 61 1.92 3.98 -5.01
CA SER A 61 3.12 4.80 -5.27
C SER A 61 2.79 6.11 -5.97
N LEU A 62 1.61 6.22 -6.60
CA LEU A 62 1.11 7.46 -7.19
C LEU A 62 0.56 8.44 -6.14
N ILE A 63 0.28 7.98 -4.93
CA ILE A 63 -0.44 8.76 -3.92
C ILE A 63 0.46 9.81 -3.27
N SER A 64 -0.04 11.04 -3.22
CA SER A 64 0.49 12.08 -2.33
C SER A 64 -0.42 12.23 -1.12
N HIS A 65 0.09 11.93 0.08
CA HIS A 65 -0.62 12.19 1.33
C HIS A 65 -0.69 13.69 1.70
N GLN A 66 -0.03 14.56 0.91
CA GLN A 66 -0.12 16.02 1.04
C GLN A 66 -1.27 16.63 0.22
N GLU A 67 -1.90 15.84 -0.65
CA GLU A 67 -2.91 16.31 -1.60
C GLU A 67 -4.25 15.61 -1.38
N LYS A 68 -5.32 16.21 -1.92
CA LYS A 68 -6.66 15.64 -1.99
C LYS A 68 -7.38 16.14 -3.22
N ASN A 69 -8.36 15.38 -3.69
CA ASN A 69 -9.24 15.76 -4.80
C ASN A 69 -8.49 16.15 -6.10
N PRO A 70 -7.60 15.30 -6.66
CA PRO A 70 -7.24 13.94 -6.22
C PRO A 70 -6.01 13.92 -5.29
N ALA A 71 -5.81 12.80 -4.58
CA ALA A 71 -4.65 12.53 -3.74
C ALA A 71 -3.40 12.15 -4.56
N LEU A 72 -3.09 12.93 -5.58
CA LEU A 72 -1.94 12.80 -6.48
C LEU A 72 -1.01 14.01 -6.32
N PRO A 73 0.31 13.90 -6.58
CA PRO A 73 1.21 15.04 -6.55
C PRO A 73 0.72 16.21 -7.42
N ALA A 74 0.85 17.44 -6.90
CA ALA A 74 0.51 18.65 -7.64
C ALA A 74 1.24 18.70 -8.99
N GLY A 75 0.51 19.06 -10.05
CA GLY A 75 1.05 19.12 -11.41
C GLY A 75 1.20 17.76 -12.11
N HIS A 76 0.58 16.70 -11.60
CA HIS A 76 0.57 15.40 -12.28
C HIS A 76 0.08 15.49 -13.74
N PRO A 77 0.63 14.70 -14.68
CA PRO A 77 0.29 14.78 -16.10
C PRO A 77 -0.95 13.97 -16.51
N PHE A 78 -1.54 13.22 -15.56
CA PHE A 78 -2.70 12.37 -15.78
C PHE A 78 -3.98 13.16 -16.08
N ARG A 79 -4.87 12.57 -16.88
CA ARG A 79 -6.19 13.11 -17.24
C ARG A 79 -7.29 12.15 -16.83
N ASN A 80 -8.52 12.66 -16.74
CA ASN A 80 -9.72 11.89 -16.39
C ASN A 80 -9.55 11.09 -15.08
N VAL A 81 -8.88 11.69 -14.09
CA VAL A 81 -8.75 11.08 -12.76
C VAL A 81 -10.10 11.18 -12.07
N VAL A 82 -10.82 10.06 -11.99
CA VAL A 82 -12.11 10.00 -11.31
C VAL A 82 -11.87 9.97 -9.80
N LEU A 83 -12.62 10.76 -9.03
CA LEU A 83 -12.54 10.77 -7.56
C LEU A 83 -13.31 9.57 -6.97
N ALA A 84 -12.88 8.36 -7.33
CA ALA A 84 -13.52 7.10 -6.96
C ALA A 84 -12.50 6.06 -6.49
N TRP A 85 -12.97 4.85 -6.23
CA TRP A 85 -12.13 3.69 -5.95
C TRP A 85 -11.55 3.11 -7.23
N TYR A 86 -10.29 2.70 -7.15
CA TYR A 86 -9.56 2.05 -8.24
C TYR A 86 -9.10 0.67 -7.79
N TRP A 87 -9.43 -0.35 -8.58
CA TRP A 87 -9.02 -1.72 -8.34
C TRP A 87 -7.49 -1.88 -8.39
N THR A 88 -7.01 -2.82 -7.60
CA THR A 88 -5.67 -3.40 -7.69
C THR A 88 -5.78 -4.87 -8.02
N SER A 89 -4.72 -5.50 -8.52
CA SER A 89 -4.66 -6.96 -8.76
C SER A 89 -4.47 -7.79 -7.49
N SER A 90 -4.39 -7.16 -6.31
CA SER A 90 -4.15 -7.83 -5.03
C SER A 90 -5.48 -8.31 -4.40
N THR A 91 -5.57 -9.60 -4.05
CA THR A 91 -6.73 -10.19 -3.33
C THR A 91 -6.70 -9.84 -1.84
N ALA A 92 -7.82 -9.71 -1.14
CA ALA A 92 -7.82 -9.52 0.31
C ALA A 92 -7.66 -10.86 1.04
N ALA A 93 -6.56 -11.09 1.74
CA ALA A 93 -6.30 -12.37 2.43
C ALA A 93 -7.36 -12.73 3.49
N VAL A 94 -7.98 -11.73 4.12
CA VAL A 94 -9.05 -11.92 5.12
C VAL A 94 -10.35 -12.46 4.50
N ASN A 95 -10.58 -12.22 3.20
CA ASN A 95 -11.70 -12.79 2.45
C ASN A 95 -11.34 -12.81 0.95
N CYS A 96 -11.05 -14.00 0.42
CA CYS A 96 -10.51 -14.13 -0.94
C CYS A 96 -11.51 -13.83 -2.07
N ALA A 97 -12.80 -13.66 -1.75
CA ALA A 97 -13.83 -13.14 -2.66
C ALA A 97 -13.75 -11.61 -2.84
N TYR A 98 -12.82 -10.94 -2.13
CA TYR A 98 -12.62 -9.51 -2.14
C TYR A 98 -11.25 -9.15 -2.71
N ALA A 99 -11.12 -7.97 -3.30
CA ALA A 99 -9.87 -7.41 -3.81
C ALA A 99 -9.62 -6.02 -3.23
N TRP A 100 -8.35 -5.61 -3.22
CA TRP A 100 -7.95 -4.30 -2.72
C TRP A 100 -8.23 -3.20 -3.75
N TYR A 101 -8.60 -2.02 -3.25
CA TYR A 101 -8.73 -0.80 -4.03
C TYR A 101 -8.13 0.41 -3.30
N VAL A 102 -7.86 1.48 -4.03
CA VAL A 102 -7.38 2.77 -3.50
C VAL A 102 -8.36 3.89 -3.88
N HIS A 103 -8.71 4.75 -2.94
CA HIS A 103 -9.56 5.91 -3.19
C HIS A 103 -8.75 7.09 -3.73
N MET A 104 -9.11 7.64 -4.87
CA MET A 104 -8.37 8.77 -5.43
C MET A 104 -8.70 10.12 -4.80
N GLU A 105 -9.80 10.24 -4.05
CA GLU A 105 -10.13 11.51 -3.37
C GLU A 105 -9.23 11.76 -2.15
N GLY A 106 -8.95 10.71 -1.38
CA GLY A 106 -8.31 10.82 -0.07
C GLY A 106 -7.44 9.63 0.30
N ALA A 107 -6.95 8.87 -0.69
CA ALA A 107 -5.91 7.84 -0.57
C ALA A 107 -6.19 6.59 0.28
N ARG A 108 -7.41 6.41 0.81
CA ARG A 108 -7.74 5.26 1.66
C ARG A 108 -7.54 3.95 0.87
N THR A 109 -6.96 2.94 1.52
CA THR A 109 -6.72 1.62 0.93
C THR A 109 -7.53 0.57 1.68
N PHE A 110 -8.57 0.05 1.03
CA PHE A 110 -9.53 -0.93 1.59
C PHE A 110 -9.85 -2.00 0.54
N TYR A 111 -10.82 -2.86 0.81
CA TYR A 111 -11.22 -3.93 -0.09
C TYR A 111 -12.74 -4.03 -0.24
N GLY A 112 -13.18 -4.54 -1.38
CA GLY A 112 -14.58 -4.78 -1.72
C GLY A 112 -14.73 -6.09 -2.48
N GLY A 113 -15.98 -6.56 -2.60
CA GLY A 113 -16.26 -7.83 -3.27
C GLY A 113 -15.88 -7.75 -4.75
N LYS A 114 -15.32 -8.82 -5.30
CA LYS A 114 -14.87 -8.87 -6.72
C LYS A 114 -15.99 -8.63 -7.74
N SER A 115 -17.26 -8.76 -7.32
CA SER A 115 -18.46 -8.46 -8.12
C SER A 115 -18.92 -6.99 -8.06
N GLN A 116 -18.30 -6.15 -7.23
CA GLN A 116 -18.57 -4.70 -7.20
C GLN A 116 -17.85 -3.99 -8.34
N TYR A 117 -18.29 -2.77 -8.68
CA TYR A 117 -17.79 -2.03 -9.83
C TYR A 117 -16.93 -0.85 -9.37
N PHE A 118 -15.66 -0.83 -9.78
CA PHE A 118 -14.71 0.26 -9.52
C PHE A 118 -13.87 0.57 -10.75
N MET A 119 -13.11 1.68 -10.71
CA MET A 119 -12.25 2.08 -11.82
C MET A 119 -11.00 1.20 -11.91
N LEU A 120 -10.31 1.24 -13.05
CA LEU A 120 -9.03 0.56 -13.25
C LEU A 120 -8.01 1.52 -13.86
N TRP A 121 -6.74 1.38 -13.46
CA TRP A 121 -5.66 2.21 -13.98
C TRP A 121 -4.51 1.33 -14.46
N PRO A 122 -4.38 1.07 -15.77
CA PRO A 122 -3.37 0.20 -16.32
C PRO A 122 -1.95 0.70 -16.05
N VAL A 123 -1.08 -0.21 -15.65
CA VAL A 123 0.35 0.01 -15.47
C VAL A 123 1.15 -1.02 -16.27
N ARG A 124 2.38 -0.68 -16.63
CA ARG A 124 3.32 -1.57 -17.33
C ARG A 124 4.77 -1.37 -16.88
N GLY A 125 5.63 -2.30 -17.28
CA GLY A 125 7.05 -2.33 -16.93
C GLY A 125 7.36 -2.94 -15.55
N GLU A 126 8.63 -3.21 -15.30
CA GLU A 126 9.14 -3.85 -14.06
C GLU A 126 9.43 -2.85 -12.93
N GLY A 127 9.48 -1.56 -13.25
CA GLY A 127 9.96 -0.53 -12.34
C GLY A 127 11.48 -0.58 -12.10
N ASN A 128 11.94 0.10 -11.06
CA ASN A 128 13.35 0.25 -10.69
C ASN A 128 13.72 -0.51 -9.40
N GLY A 129 12.85 -1.40 -8.91
CA GLY A 129 13.05 -2.16 -7.68
C GLY A 129 12.80 -1.38 -6.39
N LEU A 130 12.30 -0.14 -6.46
CA LEU A 130 11.93 0.66 -5.28
C LEU A 130 10.78 0.01 -4.49
N LEU A 131 9.73 -0.41 -5.21
CA LEU A 131 8.55 -1.00 -4.57
C LEU A 131 8.81 -2.46 -4.22
N PRO A 132 8.58 -2.89 -2.98
CA PRO A 132 8.71 -4.29 -2.62
C PRO A 132 7.53 -5.13 -3.13
N ALA A 133 7.72 -6.42 -3.36
CA ALA A 133 6.64 -7.35 -3.75
C ALA A 133 5.64 -7.56 -2.60
N THR A 134 4.35 -7.72 -2.89
CA THR A 134 3.29 -7.64 -1.86
C THR A 134 3.24 -8.82 -0.87
N GLY A 135 3.91 -9.93 -1.19
CA GLY A 135 3.81 -11.20 -0.45
C GLY A 135 2.75 -12.16 -0.99
N GLN A 136 1.90 -11.73 -1.94
CA GLN A 136 0.94 -12.63 -2.57
C GLN A 136 1.61 -13.60 -3.53
N VAL A 137 1.27 -14.88 -3.39
CA VAL A 137 1.75 -15.97 -4.24
C VAL A 137 0.64 -16.89 -4.74
N ARG A 138 -0.60 -16.69 -4.27
CA ARG A 138 -1.81 -17.47 -4.56
C ARG A 138 -2.82 -16.62 -5.31
N CYS A 139 -3.67 -17.26 -6.09
CA CYS A 139 -4.70 -16.63 -6.91
C CYS A 139 -6.06 -17.24 -6.61
N PHE A 140 -7.11 -16.43 -6.76
CA PHE A 140 -8.46 -16.80 -6.33
C PHE A 140 -9.52 -16.36 -7.33
N ASP A 141 -10.55 -17.17 -7.52
CA ASP A 141 -11.72 -16.80 -8.30
C ASP A 141 -12.58 -15.70 -7.60
N HIS A 142 -13.72 -15.35 -8.22
CA HIS A 142 -14.63 -14.33 -7.70
C HIS A 142 -15.35 -14.75 -6.40
N ALA A 143 -15.47 -16.05 -6.13
CA ALA A 143 -16.09 -16.61 -4.92
C ALA A 143 -15.06 -16.83 -3.79
N GLY A 144 -13.77 -16.61 -4.08
CA GLY A 144 -12.67 -16.80 -3.13
C GLY A 144 -12.10 -18.22 -3.10
N GLY A 145 -12.48 -19.08 -4.05
CA GLY A 145 -11.84 -20.37 -4.26
C GLY A 145 -10.43 -20.20 -4.82
N GLU A 146 -9.45 -20.93 -4.26
CA GLU A 146 -8.08 -20.90 -4.77
C GLU A 146 -8.01 -21.58 -6.15
N ILE A 147 -7.32 -20.93 -7.09
CA ILE A 147 -7.14 -21.37 -8.47
C ILE A 147 -5.66 -21.31 -8.87
N THR A 148 -5.32 -21.94 -9.98
CA THR A 148 -3.98 -21.81 -10.57
C THR A 148 -3.75 -20.38 -11.02
N CYS A 149 -2.58 -19.81 -10.71
CA CYS A 149 -2.28 -18.42 -11.05
C CYS A 149 -2.04 -18.14 -12.53
N LEU A 150 -1.72 -19.17 -13.33
CA LEU A 150 -1.33 -18.98 -14.74
C LEU A 150 -2.47 -18.35 -15.55
N GLY A 151 -2.19 -17.19 -16.16
CA GLY A 151 -3.14 -16.46 -17.00
C GLY A 151 -4.28 -15.81 -16.23
N THR A 152 -4.08 -15.47 -14.96
CA THR A 152 -5.13 -14.84 -14.14
C THR A 152 -4.99 -13.32 -14.03
N GLY A 153 -3.83 -12.75 -14.37
CA GLY A 153 -3.51 -11.33 -14.23
C GLY A 153 -3.43 -10.84 -12.77
N GLN A 154 -3.49 -11.76 -11.80
CA GLN A 154 -3.53 -11.43 -10.38
C GLN A 154 -2.12 -11.15 -9.84
N ASP A 155 -2.06 -10.44 -8.72
CA ASP A 155 -0.78 -10.15 -8.03
C ASP A 155 -0.01 -11.43 -7.68
N GLY A 156 -0.70 -12.51 -7.31
CA GLY A 156 -0.09 -13.82 -7.05
C GLY A 156 0.59 -14.46 -8.27
N GLU A 157 0.17 -14.11 -9.49
CA GLU A 157 0.82 -14.51 -10.74
C GLU A 157 2.03 -13.64 -11.04
N HIS A 158 1.85 -12.32 -11.07
CA HIS A 158 2.89 -11.40 -11.52
C HIS A 158 3.99 -11.15 -10.49
N ARG A 159 3.63 -11.16 -9.19
CA ARG A 159 4.53 -10.98 -8.04
C ARG A 159 5.49 -9.78 -8.21
N ARG A 160 4.97 -8.68 -8.75
CA ARG A 160 5.77 -7.49 -9.10
C ARG A 160 6.35 -6.80 -7.86
N GLY A 161 7.55 -6.25 -8.03
CA GLY A 161 8.30 -5.55 -7.00
C GLY A 161 9.52 -6.34 -6.54
N ARG A 162 10.34 -5.71 -5.69
CA ARG A 162 11.55 -6.31 -5.10
C ARG A 162 11.16 -7.47 -4.19
N LEU A 163 11.72 -8.65 -4.46
CA LEU A 163 11.55 -9.84 -3.62
C LEU A 163 12.05 -9.58 -2.20
N TRP A 164 11.41 -10.23 -1.23
CA TRP A 164 11.81 -10.09 0.18
C TRP A 164 13.11 -10.85 0.44
N PRO A 165 14.04 -10.28 1.23
CA PRO A 165 15.20 -11.02 1.72
C PRO A 165 14.78 -12.19 2.60
N GLU A 166 15.61 -13.24 2.64
CA GLU A 166 15.45 -14.38 3.54
C GLU A 166 16.74 -14.56 4.37
N PRO A 167 16.71 -14.30 5.70
CA PRO A 167 15.57 -13.80 6.48
C PRO A 167 15.31 -12.31 6.22
N ARG A 168 14.03 -11.90 6.21
CA ARG A 168 13.65 -10.47 6.13
C ARG A 168 14.01 -9.70 7.39
N PHE A 169 13.72 -10.29 8.55
CA PHE A 169 13.87 -9.64 9.85
C PHE A 169 15.04 -10.25 10.62
N GLN A 170 15.86 -9.39 11.21
CA GLN A 170 16.94 -9.80 12.12
C GLN A 170 16.76 -9.16 13.50
N LEU A 171 16.77 -9.98 14.54
CA LEU A 171 16.73 -9.51 15.91
C LEU A 171 18.10 -8.99 16.36
N ALA A 172 18.13 -7.78 16.93
CA ALA A 172 19.30 -7.12 17.48
C ALA A 172 18.92 -6.42 18.81
N GLY A 173 18.91 -7.19 19.90
CA GLY A 173 18.42 -6.71 21.20
C GLY A 173 16.93 -6.38 21.17
N ASP A 174 16.57 -5.14 21.52
CA ASP A 174 15.19 -4.64 21.48
C ASP A 174 14.78 -4.07 20.12
N THR A 175 15.66 -4.16 19.12
CA THR A 175 15.41 -3.72 17.74
C THR A 175 15.30 -4.92 16.81
N VAL A 176 14.37 -4.84 15.86
CA VAL A 176 14.24 -5.75 14.73
C VAL A 176 14.64 -4.98 13.48
N ILE A 177 15.72 -5.40 12.84
CA ILE A 177 16.19 -4.84 11.57
C ILE A 177 15.37 -5.47 10.44
N ASP A 178 14.72 -4.64 9.62
CA ASP A 178 14.04 -5.04 8.39
C ASP A 178 14.97 -4.86 7.18
N TRP A 179 15.54 -5.96 6.68
CA TRP A 179 16.46 -5.95 5.55
C TRP A 179 15.81 -5.53 4.22
N LEU A 180 14.49 -5.54 4.14
CA LEU A 180 13.78 -5.06 2.96
C LEU A 180 13.86 -3.54 2.83
N THR A 181 13.69 -2.84 3.96
CA THR A 181 13.52 -1.37 4.02
C THR A 181 14.74 -0.65 4.57
N GLY A 182 15.63 -1.35 5.28
CA GLY A 182 16.72 -0.73 6.02
C GLY A 182 16.24 0.02 7.26
N LEU A 183 15.07 -0.32 7.81
CA LEU A 183 14.53 0.29 9.03
C LEU A 183 14.71 -0.61 10.24
N GLY A 184 14.88 0.02 11.40
CA GLY A 184 14.87 -0.64 12.71
C GLY A 184 13.55 -0.43 13.41
N TRP A 185 12.87 -1.50 13.78
CA TRP A 185 11.59 -1.48 14.47
C TRP A 185 11.74 -1.91 15.92
N MET A 186 11.01 -1.28 16.84
CA MET A 186 10.99 -1.76 18.22
C MET A 186 10.38 -3.16 18.26
N ARG A 187 11.02 -4.09 18.98
CA ARG A 187 10.57 -5.48 19.07
C ARG A 187 9.20 -5.60 19.70
N VAL A 188 8.94 -4.83 20.77
CA VAL A 188 7.60 -4.68 21.36
C VAL A 188 6.86 -3.63 20.54
N ALA A 189 5.85 -4.09 19.80
CA ALA A 189 5.16 -3.25 18.83
C ALA A 189 4.23 -2.22 19.50
N ASP A 190 3.82 -2.43 20.75
CA ASP A 190 3.06 -1.46 21.55
C ASP A 190 3.99 -0.62 22.44
N SER A 191 4.69 0.33 21.83
CA SER A 191 5.63 1.23 22.52
C SER A 191 4.95 2.14 23.56
N ALA A 192 3.62 2.26 23.49
CA ALA A 192 2.81 3.08 24.39
C ALA A 192 2.17 2.28 25.56
N GLY A 193 2.20 0.95 25.49
CA GLY A 193 1.52 0.08 26.46
C GLY A 193 -0.01 0.13 26.41
N GLY A 194 -0.59 0.59 25.29
CA GLY A 194 -2.02 0.63 25.07
C GLY A 194 -2.44 1.63 23.97
N PRO A 195 -3.74 1.70 23.64
CA PRO A 195 -4.27 2.73 22.75
C PRO A 195 -4.09 4.12 23.34
N VAL A 196 -3.59 5.04 22.54
CA VAL A 196 -3.29 6.43 22.91
C VAL A 196 -3.84 7.39 21.88
N THR A 197 -3.99 8.65 22.24
CA THR A 197 -4.23 9.73 21.27
C THR A 197 -3.02 9.89 20.35
N TRP A 198 -3.21 10.58 19.23
CA TRP A 198 -2.12 10.76 18.26
C TRP A 198 -0.97 11.61 18.83
N GLU A 199 -1.29 12.63 19.64
CA GLU A 199 -0.28 13.48 20.30
C GLU A 199 0.49 12.71 21.37
N GLU A 200 -0.20 11.89 22.17
CA GLU A 200 0.45 10.99 23.15
C GLU A 200 1.38 10.00 22.46
N ALA A 201 0.98 9.42 21.32
CA ALA A 201 1.83 8.52 20.54
C ALA A 201 3.15 9.18 20.12
N LEU A 202 3.09 10.41 19.60
CA LEU A 202 4.29 11.19 19.25
C LEU A 202 5.16 11.46 20.47
N TYR A 203 4.55 11.92 21.56
CA TYR A 203 5.25 12.27 22.79
C TYR A 203 5.95 11.05 23.41
N GLN A 204 5.24 9.92 23.54
CA GLN A 204 5.77 8.71 24.17
C GLN A 204 6.89 8.08 23.33
N VAL A 205 6.74 8.00 22.01
CA VAL A 205 7.81 7.48 21.14
C VAL A 205 9.03 8.39 21.15
N ALA A 206 8.83 9.72 21.16
CA ALA A 206 9.95 10.65 21.30
C ALA A 206 10.68 10.48 22.65
N GLY A 207 9.94 10.19 23.73
CA GLY A 207 10.46 9.94 25.07
C GLY A 207 11.30 8.66 25.21
N LEU A 208 11.31 7.77 24.21
CA LEU A 208 12.22 6.61 24.17
C LEU A 208 13.69 7.02 23.92
N ASN A 209 13.93 8.26 23.48
CA ASN A 209 15.26 8.75 23.18
C ASN A 209 15.90 9.43 24.39
N PRO A 210 17.23 9.33 24.55
CA PRO A 210 17.96 10.09 25.56
C PRO A 210 17.74 11.60 25.40
N ALA A 211 17.75 12.34 26.52
CA ALA A 211 17.69 13.79 26.50
C ALA A 211 18.84 14.37 25.66
N GLY A 212 18.52 15.23 24.68
CA GLY A 212 19.50 15.82 23.77
C GLY A 212 19.91 14.95 22.57
N ALA A 213 19.25 13.81 22.34
CA ALA A 213 19.42 13.05 21.10
C ALA A 213 19.11 13.93 19.87
N VAL A 214 20.01 13.88 18.88
CA VAL A 214 19.90 14.68 17.65
C VAL A 214 18.77 14.13 16.77
N ALA A 215 18.08 15.02 16.06
CA ALA A 215 17.09 14.61 15.06
C ALA A 215 17.75 13.73 13.98
N GLY A 216 17.17 12.56 13.70
CA GLY A 216 17.53 11.71 12.56
C GLY A 216 18.12 10.33 12.85
N GLY A 217 18.33 9.93 14.11
CA GLY A 217 18.80 8.57 14.45
C GLY A 217 18.10 7.90 15.64
N GLY A 218 17.11 8.60 16.23
CA GLY A 218 16.33 8.11 17.37
C GLY A 218 15.05 7.39 16.94
N TRP A 219 14.37 6.83 17.94
CA TRP A 219 13.00 6.33 17.81
C TRP A 219 12.04 7.45 17.43
N ARG A 220 11.23 7.20 16.41
CA ARG A 220 10.19 8.11 15.92
C ARG A 220 8.92 7.33 15.58
N LEU A 221 7.80 8.03 15.57
CA LEU A 221 6.55 7.46 15.06
C LEU A 221 6.67 7.30 13.54
N PRO A 222 6.45 6.09 12.99
CA PRO A 222 6.62 5.80 11.57
C PRO A 222 5.63 6.62 10.74
N ASN A 223 6.02 7.00 9.53
CA ASN A 223 5.06 7.49 8.55
C ASN A 223 4.22 6.32 7.99
N ILE A 224 3.14 6.64 7.29
CA ILE A 224 2.19 5.61 6.84
C ILE A 224 2.78 4.65 5.80
N ASN A 225 3.78 5.06 5.02
CA ASN A 225 4.46 4.20 4.05
C ASN A 225 5.42 3.22 4.74
N GLU A 226 6.08 3.64 5.82
CA GLU A 226 6.91 2.75 6.63
C GLU A 226 6.06 1.66 7.30
N LEU A 227 4.94 2.04 7.92
CA LEU A 227 3.99 1.06 8.46
C LEU A 227 3.47 0.11 7.38
N GLU A 228 3.12 0.65 6.20
CA GLU A 228 2.60 -0.18 5.11
C GLU A 228 3.63 -1.17 4.56
N SER A 229 4.91 -0.81 4.58
CA SER A 229 6.00 -1.68 4.12
C SER A 229 6.10 -3.00 4.91
N LEU A 230 5.64 -3.02 6.16
CA LEU A 230 5.57 -4.22 7.00
C LEU A 230 4.49 -5.20 6.53
N VAL A 231 3.48 -4.74 5.79
CA VAL A 231 2.29 -5.54 5.47
C VAL A 231 2.64 -6.67 4.50
N ASP A 232 2.24 -7.88 4.88
CA ASP A 232 2.16 -9.04 4.00
C ASP A 232 0.72 -9.21 3.52
N LEU A 233 0.48 -8.96 2.23
CA LEU A 233 -0.85 -9.06 1.62
C LEU A 233 -1.34 -10.50 1.44
N GLY A 234 -0.49 -11.49 1.64
CA GLY A 234 -0.87 -12.91 1.66
C GLY A 234 -1.38 -13.38 3.02
N ARG A 235 -1.33 -12.53 4.06
CA ARG A 235 -1.66 -12.86 5.45
C ARG A 235 -2.63 -11.87 6.06
N HIS A 236 -3.26 -12.30 7.15
CA HIS A 236 -4.16 -11.48 7.95
C HIS A 236 -4.10 -11.97 9.41
N SER A 237 -4.53 -11.13 10.35
CA SER A 237 -4.61 -11.43 11.78
C SER A 237 -3.34 -12.03 12.42
N PRO A 238 -2.16 -11.37 12.34
CA PRO A 238 -1.90 -10.09 11.69
C PRO A 238 -1.41 -10.23 10.25
N ALA A 239 -1.58 -9.18 9.45
CA ALA A 239 -1.07 -9.04 8.08
C ALA A 239 0.44 -8.71 8.08
N LEU A 240 1.24 -9.52 8.77
CA LEU A 240 2.70 -9.44 8.85
C LEU A 240 3.32 -10.73 8.29
N PRO A 241 4.58 -10.69 7.79
CA PRO A 241 5.28 -11.89 7.31
C PRO A 241 5.31 -13.00 8.37
N ALA A 242 5.30 -14.25 7.93
CA ALA A 242 5.43 -15.40 8.84
C ALA A 242 6.73 -15.33 9.65
N ASN A 243 6.69 -15.85 10.88
CA ASN A 243 7.85 -15.91 11.79
C ASN A 243 8.48 -14.54 12.13
N HIS A 244 7.73 -13.44 12.03
CA HIS A 244 8.22 -12.14 12.47
C HIS A 244 8.61 -12.16 13.97
N PRO A 245 9.68 -11.46 14.39
CA PRO A 245 10.15 -11.50 15.78
C PRO A 245 9.43 -10.50 16.72
N PHE A 246 8.43 -9.77 16.20
CA PHE A 246 7.68 -8.77 16.96
C PHE A 246 6.81 -9.38 18.06
N GLY A 247 6.87 -8.78 19.25
CA GLY A 247 6.01 -9.07 20.38
C GLY A 247 4.95 -7.99 20.57
N ASP A 248 3.88 -8.33 21.30
CA ASP A 248 2.76 -7.42 21.63
C ASP A 248 2.16 -6.67 20.42
N VAL A 249 1.94 -7.41 19.33
CA VAL A 249 1.32 -6.87 18.12
C VAL A 249 -0.17 -6.57 18.40
N ARG A 250 -0.61 -5.37 18.03
CA ARG A 250 -1.96 -4.83 18.21
C ARG A 250 -2.68 -4.71 16.87
N ASP A 251 -3.99 -4.47 16.94
CA ASP A 251 -4.84 -4.39 15.75
C ASP A 251 -4.58 -3.14 14.90
N GLY A 252 -4.13 -2.03 15.49
CA GLY A 252 -3.86 -0.83 14.72
C GLY A 252 -2.88 0.16 15.32
N TYR A 253 -2.22 0.89 14.44
CA TYR A 253 -1.07 1.74 14.75
C TYR A 253 -1.21 3.12 14.14
N TRP A 254 -0.98 4.14 14.96
CA TRP A 254 -0.81 5.51 14.48
C TRP A 254 0.41 5.64 13.59
N SER A 255 0.28 6.40 12.51
CA SER A 255 1.42 6.95 11.79
C SER A 255 1.62 8.42 12.15
N SER A 256 2.81 8.96 11.90
CA SER A 256 3.09 10.40 11.95
C SER A 256 2.49 11.19 10.77
N THR A 257 1.82 10.51 9.82
CA THR A 257 1.25 11.14 8.64
C THR A 257 -0.13 11.73 8.93
N THR A 258 -0.28 13.05 8.82
CA THR A 258 -1.57 13.73 8.92
C THR A 258 -2.41 13.50 7.66
N SER A 259 -3.74 13.42 7.81
CA SER A 259 -4.66 13.39 6.67
C SER A 259 -4.91 14.80 6.14
N MET A 260 -4.55 15.10 4.90
CA MET A 260 -4.85 16.40 4.29
C MET A 260 -6.32 16.55 3.89
N TYR A 261 -7.08 15.45 3.84
CA TYR A 261 -8.53 15.49 3.69
C TYR A 261 -9.18 16.24 4.86
N GLU A 262 -8.83 15.83 6.09
CA GLU A 262 -9.23 16.46 7.35
C GLU A 262 -8.04 16.47 8.32
N PRO A 263 -7.36 17.61 8.55
CA PRO A 263 -6.13 17.69 9.35
C PRO A 263 -6.25 17.29 10.83
N ASP A 264 -7.47 17.25 11.38
CA ASP A 264 -7.76 16.73 12.72
C ASP A 264 -7.71 15.19 12.79
N TRP A 265 -7.44 14.53 11.65
CA TRP A 265 -7.24 13.10 11.54
C TRP A 265 -5.79 12.77 11.14
N ALA A 266 -5.34 11.59 11.51
CA ALA A 266 -4.07 11.01 11.10
C ALA A 266 -4.27 9.64 10.46
N TRP A 267 -3.32 9.25 9.63
CA TRP A 267 -3.30 7.93 9.01
C TRP A 267 -2.93 6.85 10.02
N ALA A 268 -3.58 5.69 9.89
CA ALA A 268 -3.33 4.53 10.72
C ALA A 268 -3.31 3.24 9.88
N LEU A 269 -2.47 2.29 10.31
CA LEU A 269 -2.43 0.93 9.78
C LEU A 269 -3.33 0.03 10.63
N TYR A 270 -4.12 -0.83 9.99
CA TYR A 270 -4.93 -1.87 10.64
C TYR A 270 -4.35 -3.24 10.34
N LEU A 271 -3.62 -3.86 11.27
CA LEU A 271 -2.91 -5.11 11.05
C LEU A 271 -3.80 -6.34 10.96
N THR A 272 -5.01 -6.34 11.54
CA THR A 272 -5.94 -7.48 11.37
C THR A 272 -6.16 -7.81 9.90
N LYS A 273 -6.17 -6.79 9.04
CA LYS A 273 -6.44 -6.90 7.59
C LYS A 273 -5.36 -6.30 6.69
N GLY A 274 -4.37 -5.60 7.23
CA GLY A 274 -3.36 -4.86 6.47
C GLY A 274 -3.86 -3.56 5.81
N ALA A 275 -5.04 -3.05 6.17
CA ALA A 275 -5.61 -1.84 5.54
C ALA A 275 -4.96 -0.56 6.05
N VAL A 276 -5.02 0.50 5.24
CA VAL A 276 -4.58 1.84 5.62
C VAL A 276 -5.77 2.78 5.57
N GLY A 277 -6.09 3.35 6.73
CA GLY A 277 -7.21 4.26 6.93
C GLY A 277 -6.83 5.42 7.83
N ILE A 278 -7.82 6.01 8.49
CA ILE A 278 -7.65 7.24 9.26
C ILE A 278 -8.32 7.11 10.63
N GLY A 279 -7.80 7.85 11.60
CA GLY A 279 -8.39 8.04 12.91
C GLY A 279 -8.36 9.51 13.35
N ARG A 280 -9.33 9.94 14.16
CA ARG A 280 -9.33 11.28 14.76
C ARG A 280 -8.24 11.38 15.82
N LYS A 281 -7.42 12.44 15.75
CA LYS A 281 -6.24 12.63 16.61
C LYS A 281 -6.57 12.66 18.11
N GLN A 282 -7.75 13.18 18.47
CA GLN A 282 -8.21 13.32 19.85
C GLN A 282 -8.63 12.01 20.52
N GLY A 283 -8.85 10.94 19.76
CA GLY A 283 -9.32 9.67 20.32
C GLY A 283 -8.20 8.68 20.55
N ALA A 284 -8.25 7.98 21.68
CA ALA A 284 -7.31 6.92 22.03
C ALA A 284 -7.69 5.59 21.35
N TYR A 285 -7.50 5.52 20.03
CA TYR A 285 -7.99 4.39 19.21
C TYR A 285 -6.89 3.43 18.76
N PHE A 286 -5.63 3.88 18.68
CA PHE A 286 -4.53 3.11 18.09
C PHE A 286 -3.30 3.12 19.01
N SER A 287 -2.48 2.08 18.88
CA SER A 287 -1.19 1.98 19.57
C SER A 287 -0.09 2.74 18.80
N ALA A 288 1.07 2.91 19.44
CA ALA A 288 2.26 3.49 18.83
C ALA A 288 3.33 2.42 18.65
N TRP A 289 3.97 2.36 17.48
CA TRP A 289 5.08 1.44 17.21
C TRP A 289 6.29 2.24 16.76
N ALA A 290 7.33 2.28 17.56
CA ALA A 290 8.53 3.05 17.25
C ALA A 290 9.36 2.43 16.10
N VAL A 291 9.82 3.30 15.20
CA VAL A 291 10.78 2.99 14.13
C VAL A 291 11.99 3.91 14.22
N ARG A 292 13.12 3.52 13.63
CA ARG A 292 14.32 4.34 13.45
C ARG A 292 15.07 3.95 12.19
N ASP A 293 15.94 4.83 11.73
CA ASP A 293 16.92 4.54 10.69
C ASP A 293 18.10 3.74 11.29
N ILE A 294 18.79 2.91 10.50
CA ILE A 294 19.90 2.04 10.95
C ILE A 294 21.23 2.36 10.27
#